data_AF-A0A8C3UW88-F1
#
_entry.id   AF-A0A8C3UW88-F1
#
_cell.length_a   1.000
_cell.length_b   1.000
_cell.length_c   1.000
_cell.angle_alpha   90.00
_cell.angle_beta   90.00
_cell.angle_gamma   90.00
#
_symmetry.space_group_name_H-M   'P 1'
#
loop_
_entity.id
_entity.type
_entity.pdbx_description
1 polymer ?
#
loop_
_entity_poly.entity_id
_entity_poly.type
_entity_poly.pdbx_seq_one_letter_code
_entity_poly.pdbx_strand_id
1 'polypeptide(L)' 'MSLLNKPKSEMTPEELQKREEEEFNTGPLSVLTQSVKNNTQRLINCRNNKKLLGASLSPCSPPNPHLLP' A
#
# COMPACT_ATOMS: atom_id res chain seq x y z
N MET A 1 -12.02 -18.36 2.29
CA MET A 1 -11.99 -17.50 1.06
C MET A 1 -13.24 -16.63 0.98
N SER A 2 -13.45 -15.65 1.86
CA SER A 2 -14.58 -14.70 1.71
C SER A 2 -14.45 -13.45 2.61
N LEU A 3 -13.29 -12.80 2.60
CA LEU A 3 -13.13 -11.45 3.16
C LEU A 3 -13.25 -10.36 2.07
N LEU A 4 -13.38 -10.76 0.80
CA LEU A 4 -13.45 -9.85 -0.36
C LEU A 4 -14.85 -9.28 -0.62
N ASN A 5 -15.89 -9.81 0.05
CA ASN A 5 -17.30 -9.49 -0.21
C ASN A 5 -17.96 -8.62 0.86
N LYS A 6 -17.23 -8.26 1.94
CA LYS A 6 -17.77 -7.37 2.98
C LYS A 6 -17.45 -5.92 2.60
N PRO A 7 -18.45 -5.02 2.53
CA PRO A 7 -18.21 -3.63 2.22
C PRO A 7 -17.24 -3.03 3.24
N LYS A 8 -16.28 -2.24 2.77
CA LYS A 8 -15.31 -1.51 3.61
C LYS A 8 -15.98 -0.62 4.67
N SER A 9 -17.27 -0.35 4.52
CA SER A 9 -18.11 0.45 5.43
C SER A 9 -18.49 -0.23 6.74
N GLU A 10 -18.39 -1.57 6.86
CA GLU A 10 -18.77 -2.30 8.09
C GLU A 10 -17.57 -2.83 8.88
N MET A 11 -16.34 -2.60 8.40
CA MET A 11 -15.13 -3.09 9.05
C MET A 11 -14.61 -2.06 10.05
N THR A 12 -14.16 -2.52 11.22
CA THR A 12 -13.46 -1.66 12.17
C THR A 12 -12.16 -1.15 11.55
N PRO A 13 -11.66 0.04 11.95
CA PRO A 13 -10.44 0.61 11.37
C PRO A 13 -9.22 -0.31 11.52
N GLU A 14 -9.15 -1.10 12.60
CA GLU A 14 -8.09 -2.07 12.84
C GLU A 14 -8.13 -3.24 11.84
N GLU A 15 -9.31 -3.78 11.57
CA GLU A 15 -9.49 -4.87 10.61
C GLU A 15 -9.26 -4.39 9.18
N LEU A 16 -9.62 -3.14 8.87
CA LEU A 16 -9.37 -2.52 7.58
C LEU A 16 -7.86 -2.37 7.35
N GLN A 17 -7.13 -1.88 8.36
CA GLN A 17 -5.68 -1.74 8.32
C GLN A 17 -5.00 -3.09 8.12
N LYS A 18 -5.40 -4.11 8.89
CA LYS A 18 -4.83 -5.45 8.77
C LYS A 18 -5.09 -6.05 7.38
N ARG A 19 -6.29 -5.86 6.82
CA ARG A 19 -6.61 -6.30 5.46
C ARG A 19 -5.78 -5.57 4.42
N GLU A 20 -5.63 -4.25 4.52
CA GLU A 20 -4.79 -3.48 3.61
C GLU A 20 -3.33 -3.92 3.71
N GLU A 21 -2.82 -4.13 4.91
CA GLU A 21 -1.44 -4.58 5.14
C GLU A 21 -1.20 -5.99 4.57
N GLU A 22 -2.16 -6.90 4.72
CA GLU A 22 -2.14 -8.22 4.08
C GLU A 22 -2.18 -8.09 2.55
N GLU A 23 -3.04 -7.22 2.00
CA GLU A 23 -3.12 -6.94 0.55
C GLU A 23 -1.83 -6.27 0.02
N PHE A 24 -1.17 -5.41 0.80
CA PHE A 24 0.10 -4.78 0.46
C PHE A 24 1.26 -5.79 0.46
N ASN A 25 1.24 -6.76 1.37
CA ASN A 25 2.31 -7.76 1.49
C ASN A 25 2.13 -8.94 0.51
N THR A 26 0.89 -9.31 0.18
CA THR A 26 0.60 -10.48 -0.68
C THR A 26 0.12 -10.11 -2.09
N GLY A 27 -0.26 -8.86 -2.33
CA GLY A 27 -0.77 -8.40 -3.63
C GLY A 27 0.31 -7.94 -4.62
N PRO A 28 -0.09 -7.44 -5.79
CA PRO A 28 0.83 -6.95 -6.83
C PRO A 28 1.66 -5.74 -6.40
N LEU A 29 1.22 -5.02 -5.35
CA LEU A 29 1.96 -3.90 -4.75
C LEU A 29 3.10 -4.38 -3.83
N SER A 30 3.16 -5.67 -3.49
CA SER A 30 4.26 -6.24 -2.69
C SER A 30 5.62 -6.06 -3.36
N VAL A 31 5.66 -6.03 -4.70
CA VAL A 31 6.87 -5.67 -5.44
C VAL A 31 7.34 -4.26 -5.05
N LEU A 32 6.42 -3.30 -4.90
CA LEU A 32 6.71 -1.93 -4.46
C LEU A 32 7.21 -1.84 -3.01
N THR A 33 6.88 -2.82 -2.18
CA THR A 33 7.41 -2.92 -0.81
C THR A 33 8.78 -3.60 -0.78
N GLN A 34 8.93 -4.72 -1.49
CA GLN A 34 10.13 -5.54 -1.48
C GLN A 34 11.34 -4.81 -2.08
N SER A 35 11.14 -4.15 -3.20
CA SER A 35 12.24 -3.43 -3.84
C SER A 35 12.62 -2.10 -3.15
N VAL A 36 11.86 -1.63 -2.14
CA VAL A 36 12.29 -0.60 -1.17
C VAL A 36 13.17 -1.25 -0.12
N LYS A 37 12.76 -2.40 0.44
CA LYS A 37 13.58 -3.19 1.39
C LYS A 37 14.94 -3.58 0.78
N ASN A 38 14.96 -3.91 -0.50
CA ASN A 38 16.16 -4.31 -1.22
C ASN A 38 16.92 -3.13 -1.86
N ASN A 39 16.48 -1.87 -1.67
CA ASN A 39 17.07 -0.66 -2.26
C ASN A 39 17.27 -0.73 -3.78
N THR A 40 16.44 -1.50 -4.48
CA THR A 40 16.58 -1.66 -5.93
C THR A 40 15.94 -0.49 -6.65
N GLN A 41 16.51 -0.09 -7.76
CA GLN A 41 16.01 1.04 -8.54
C GLN A 41 14.71 0.69 -9.29
N ARG A 42 13.72 1.56 -9.20
CA ARG A 42 12.43 1.40 -9.88
C ARG A 42 12.24 2.49 -10.92
N LEU A 43 11.75 2.08 -12.09
CA LEU A 43 11.29 2.97 -13.14
C LEU A 43 9.77 3.05 -13.09
N ILE A 44 9.23 4.24 -12.81
CA ILE A 44 7.79 4.48 -12.73
C ILE A 44 7.39 5.28 -13.95
N ASN A 45 6.54 4.71 -14.80
CA ASN A 45 5.96 5.43 -15.91
C ASN A 45 4.73 6.21 -15.42
N CYS A 46 4.82 7.52 -15.40
CA CYS A 46 3.70 8.38 -15.02
C CYS A 46 2.71 8.53 -16.17
N ARG A 47 1.46 8.86 -15.84
CA ARG A 47 0.37 9.08 -16.80
C ARG A 47 0.63 10.22 -17.80
N ASN A 48 1.54 11.14 -17.48
CA ASN A 48 1.96 12.24 -18.34
C ASN A 48 3.14 11.87 -19.28
N ASN A 49 3.38 10.57 -19.51
CA ASN A 49 4.50 10.04 -20.31
C ASN A 49 5.90 10.43 -19.80
N LYS A 50 6.02 10.92 -18.55
CA LYS A 50 7.32 11.11 -17.90
C LYS A 50 7.70 9.84 -17.15
N LYS A 51 8.98 9.48 -17.19
CA LYS A 51 9.53 8.35 -16.45
C LYS A 51 10.27 8.87 -15.22
N LEU A 52 9.90 8.40 -14.04
CA LEU A 52 10.57 8.70 -12.77
C LEU A 52 11.45 7.52 -12.39
N LEU A 53 12.68 7.82 -11.96
CA LEU A 53 13.61 6.84 -11.44
C LEU A 53 13.79 7.10 -9.96
N GLY A 54 13.43 6.13 -9.12
CA GLY A 54 13.47 6.28 -7.67
C GLY A 54 13.98 5.01 -6.99
N ALA A 55 14.82 5.17 -5.98
CA ALA A 55 15.31 4.09 -5.12
C ALA A 55 14.60 4.09 -3.76
N SER A 56 14.02 5.22 -3.34
CA SER A 56 13.34 5.38 -2.05
C SER A 56 11.89 5.80 -2.26
N LEU A 57 10.97 4.85 -2.07
CA LEU A 57 9.56 5.14 -1.79
C LEU A 57 9.37 4.89 -0.31
N SER A 58 8.97 5.91 0.46
CA SER A 58 8.49 5.66 1.81
C SER A 58 7.19 4.88 1.72
N PRO A 59 7.05 3.72 2.41
CA PRO A 59 5.74 3.10 2.54
C PRO A 59 4.80 4.14 3.14
N CYS A 60 3.65 4.32 2.50
CA CYS A 60 2.64 5.27 2.97
C CYS A 60 2.14 4.73 4.31
N SER A 61 2.66 5.25 5.41
CA SER A 61 2.15 4.95 6.75
C SER A 61 0.67 5.36 6.76
N PRO A 62 -0.26 4.49 7.18
CA PRO A 62 -1.64 4.90 7.29
C PRO A 62 -1.77 6.03 8.33
N PRO A 63 -2.63 7.04 8.08
CA PRO A 63 -2.90 8.09 9.05
C PRO A 63 -3.51 7.46 10.32
N ASN A 64 -2.94 7.78 11.48
CA ASN A 64 -3.42 7.30 12.78
C ASN A 64 -4.88 7.73 13.01
N PRO A 65 -5.80 6.79 13.36
CA PRO A 65 -7.20 7.12 13.64
C PRO A 65 -7.41 7.87 14.97
N HIS A 66 -6.35 8.05 15.78
CA HIS A 66 -6.39 8.84 17.01
C HIS A 66 -6.49 10.36 16.80
N LEU A 67 -6.70 10.81 15.55
CA LEU A 67 -6.81 12.23 15.17
C LEU A 67 -8.15 12.56 14.47
N LEU A 68 -9.25 11.87 14.83
CA LEU A 68 -10.59 12.43 14.62
C LEU A 68 -11.01 13.21 15.88
N PRO A 69 -11.33 14.52 15.77
CA PRO A 69 -11.96 15.26 16.86
C PRO A 69 -13.38 14.76 17.16
#